data_AF-A0A1H3I9H1-F1
#
_entry.id   AF-A0A1H3I9H1-F1
#
_cell.length_a   1.000
_cell.length_b   1.000
_cell.length_c   1.000
_cell.angle_alpha   90.00
_cell.angle_beta   90.00
_cell.angle_gamma   90.00
#
_symmetry.space_group_name_H-M   'P 1'
#
loop_
_entity.id
_entity.type
_entity.pdbx_description
1 polymer ?
#
loop_
_entity_poly.entity_id
_entity_poly.type
_entity_poly.pdbx_seq_one_letter_code
_entity_poly.pdbx_strand_id
1 'polypeptide(L)'
;MTVEIGTATSAFDLFEKLRTFLTVTLPVNERWQELYHNPDYTLMVGVFASSGTVTLANNPFNLTASTWSGTTNAKPWQIGVEFDQPVHLTSANITALTSSAQPESIDFQYSDDGLSWTTQDSFSGMTSLDWTSQSGIKDFALSGNNLNKHKFWRLNIVNSTGGSSLTLNRIILYQEGFPLNVQLRKRLSLKGPGGGSDEIFVNLETDYSVSGDWYNWRLYGATGFIVGNVLDFATQPGTSLPVGLSLWNSSIPYWFIANGRRFMVIAKINTTYHALYAGFILPYATPSQYPYPLMIGGSNAMGWPTDNSRMRWSSTNDDCRNFYDTGGVDSSMASLTSVTTHYLRFADGAWYPFKNWYTSSVPEQAVSFGRNVWPWGPSNDHATAYKNIVTTIDNQYVLFPCIMHVDGANPSPNILGEIHGVFAVTGFGNAAENTTTIGAVTYLIIPNVFRTAKERWAAIALE
;
A
#
# COMPACT_ATOMS: atom_id res chain seq x y z
N MET A 1 4.35 -8.24 -25.56
CA MET A 1 4.09 -7.63 -24.24
C MET A 1 5.39 -6.99 -23.82
N THR A 2 5.39 -5.79 -23.23
CA THR A 2 6.66 -5.12 -22.91
C THR A 2 7.14 -5.55 -21.52
N VAL A 3 8.43 -5.83 -21.39
CA VAL A 3 9.07 -6.24 -20.12
C VAL A 3 10.25 -5.33 -19.81
N GLU A 4 10.38 -4.97 -18.54
CA GLU A 4 11.59 -4.34 -17.99
C GLU A 4 12.06 -5.16 -16.78
N ILE A 5 13.34 -5.51 -16.75
CA ILE A 5 13.98 -6.21 -15.63
C ILE A 5 15.08 -5.31 -15.10
N GLY A 6 15.10 -5.07 -13.78
CA GLY A 6 16.03 -4.12 -13.22
C GLY A 6 16.22 -4.26 -11.71
N THR A 7 16.87 -3.26 -11.13
CA THR A 7 17.03 -3.14 -9.68
C THR A 7 16.76 -1.69 -9.28
N ALA A 8 15.81 -1.50 -8.37
CA ALA A 8 15.53 -0.22 -7.74
C ALA A 8 16.33 -0.08 -6.45
N THR A 9 16.68 1.14 -6.06
CA THR A 9 17.42 1.45 -4.84
C THR A 9 16.56 1.48 -3.58
N SER A 10 15.23 1.62 -3.75
CA SER A 10 14.22 1.66 -2.69
C SER A 10 12.82 1.42 -3.26
N ALA A 11 11.83 1.24 -2.39
CA ALA A 11 10.42 1.21 -2.78
C ALA A 11 9.94 2.49 -3.47
N PHE A 12 10.56 3.65 -3.18
CA PHE A 12 10.21 4.94 -3.80
C PHE A 12 10.82 5.07 -5.20
N ASP A 13 12.05 4.62 -5.39
CA ASP A 13 12.69 4.54 -6.70
C ASP A 13 11.96 3.55 -7.61
N LEU A 14 11.54 2.39 -7.07
CA LEU A 14 10.72 1.43 -7.80
C LEU A 14 9.40 2.06 -8.30
N PHE A 15 8.82 2.98 -7.53
CA PHE A 15 7.55 3.63 -7.86
C PHE A 15 7.72 4.57 -9.05
N GLU A 16 8.79 5.36 -9.05
CA GLU A 16 9.14 6.24 -10.16
C GLU A 16 9.54 5.45 -11.42
N LYS A 17 10.26 4.34 -11.26
CA LYS A 17 10.59 3.44 -12.37
C LYS A 17 9.33 2.83 -13.00
N LEU A 18 8.37 2.37 -12.19
CA LEU A 18 7.09 1.86 -12.70
C LEU A 18 6.34 2.95 -13.47
N ARG A 19 6.25 4.15 -12.90
CA ARG A 19 5.63 5.31 -13.56
C ARG A 19 6.25 5.53 -14.94
N THR A 20 7.57 5.68 -15.03
CA THR A 20 8.28 5.88 -16.30
C THR A 20 8.05 4.71 -17.27
N PHE A 21 8.09 3.47 -16.79
CA PHE A 21 7.85 2.30 -17.61
C PHE A 21 6.47 2.36 -18.29
N LEU A 22 5.41 2.64 -17.52
CA LEU A 22 4.03 2.65 -18.01
C LEU A 22 3.68 3.86 -18.87
N THR A 23 4.23 5.03 -18.57
CA THR A 23 3.85 6.31 -19.21
C THR A 23 4.84 6.78 -20.28
N VAL A 24 6.02 6.16 -20.39
CA VAL A 24 7.06 6.54 -21.35
C VAL A 24 7.60 5.33 -22.12
N THR A 25 7.97 4.24 -21.44
CA THR A 25 8.67 3.12 -22.10
C THR A 25 7.74 2.28 -22.99
N LEU A 26 6.48 2.09 -22.60
CA LEU A 26 5.53 1.30 -23.40
C LEU A 26 5.33 1.86 -24.83
N PRO A 27 5.07 0.98 -25.82
CA PRO A 27 4.62 1.38 -27.15
C PRO A 27 3.48 2.38 -27.07
N VAL A 28 3.45 3.35 -27.98
CA VAL A 28 2.52 4.50 -27.91
C VAL A 28 1.05 4.07 -27.79
N ASN A 29 0.65 2.98 -28.46
CA ASN A 29 -0.71 2.43 -28.43
C ASN A 29 -1.03 1.61 -27.16
N GLU A 30 -0.03 1.25 -26.36
CA GLU A 30 -0.17 0.50 -25.10
C GLU A 30 0.11 1.37 -23.86
N ARG A 31 0.57 2.59 -24.06
CA ARG A 31 1.03 3.49 -23.02
C ARG A 31 -0.12 3.96 -22.13
N TRP A 32 0.10 3.91 -20.83
CA TRP A 32 -0.84 4.40 -19.85
C TRP A 32 -0.70 5.92 -19.73
N GLN A 33 -1.83 6.61 -19.63
CA GLN A 33 -1.86 8.05 -19.37
C GLN A 33 -1.70 8.32 -17.88
N GLU A 34 -0.80 9.23 -17.54
CA GLU A 34 -0.71 9.83 -16.21
C GLU A 34 -1.81 10.87 -16.02
N LEU A 35 -2.71 10.63 -15.07
CA LEU A 35 -3.76 11.58 -14.71
C LEU A 35 -3.34 12.49 -13.55
N TYR A 36 -2.53 11.95 -12.63
CA TYR A 36 -1.97 12.66 -11.49
C TYR A 36 -0.71 11.97 -10.99
N HIS A 37 0.29 12.74 -10.61
CA HIS A 37 1.48 12.29 -9.89
C HIS A 37 1.96 13.43 -8.99
N ASN A 38 2.24 13.15 -7.73
CA ASN A 38 3.03 14.05 -6.89
C ASN A 38 4.47 13.50 -6.81
N PRO A 39 5.46 14.22 -7.38
CA PRO A 39 6.85 13.80 -7.29
C PRO A 39 7.34 13.88 -5.84
N ASP A 40 6.81 14.83 -5.09
CA ASP A 40 7.16 15.10 -3.71
C ASP A 40 6.48 14.10 -2.77
N TYR A 41 7.32 13.47 -1.96
CA TYR A 41 6.92 12.70 -0.80
C TYR A 41 7.75 13.18 0.38
N THR A 42 7.21 13.01 1.57
CA THR A 42 7.96 13.31 2.79
C THR A 42 7.67 12.21 3.78
N LEU A 43 8.73 11.55 4.21
CA LEU A 43 8.67 10.53 5.25
C LEU A 43 8.95 11.18 6.59
N MET A 44 8.07 10.93 7.56
CA MET A 44 8.49 11.04 8.95
C MET A 44 9.35 9.82 9.29
N VAL A 45 10.63 10.04 9.52
CA VAL A 45 11.61 8.98 9.80
C VAL A 45 11.80 8.78 11.31
N GLY A 46 11.57 9.84 12.09
CA GLY A 46 11.68 9.79 13.54
C GLY A 46 10.69 10.74 14.21
N VAL A 47 10.27 10.37 15.42
CA VAL A 47 9.63 11.30 16.37
C VAL A 47 10.44 11.27 17.65
N PHE A 48 10.78 12.45 18.15
CA PHE A 48 11.57 12.61 19.37
C PHE A 48 10.87 13.58 20.32
N ALA A 49 11.17 13.44 21.60
CA ALA A 49 10.65 14.31 22.63
C ALA A 49 11.69 14.52 23.74
N SER A 50 11.70 15.70 24.37
CA SER A 50 12.54 15.95 25.56
C SER A 50 12.05 15.22 26.80
N SER A 51 10.80 14.74 26.81
CA SER A 51 10.27 13.91 27.88
C SER A 51 9.12 13.02 27.47
N GLY A 52 8.92 11.95 28.25
CA GLY A 52 7.95 10.90 27.96
C GLY A 52 8.43 9.99 26.84
N THR A 53 8.13 8.70 26.93
CA THR A 53 8.40 7.75 25.85
C THR A 53 7.36 7.97 24.74
N VAL A 54 7.83 8.24 23.52
CA VAL A 54 6.96 8.26 22.33
C VAL A 54 6.86 6.85 21.76
N THR A 55 5.63 6.38 21.60
CA THR A 55 5.20 5.08 21.09
C THR A 55 4.12 5.31 20.03
N LEU A 56 3.75 4.29 19.27
CA LEU A 56 2.71 4.41 18.26
C LEU A 56 1.35 4.89 18.82
N ALA A 57 1.01 4.49 20.05
CA ALA A 57 -0.28 4.80 20.68
C ALA A 57 -0.37 6.24 21.23
N ASN A 58 0.76 6.88 21.50
CA ASN A 58 0.85 8.19 22.16
C ASN A 58 1.64 9.23 21.33
N ASN A 59 1.91 8.95 20.06
CA ASN A 59 2.58 9.86 19.13
C ASN A 59 1.57 10.85 18.52
N PRO A 60 1.58 12.14 18.89
CA PRO A 60 0.54 13.08 18.47
C PRO A 60 0.65 13.48 16.99
N PHE A 61 1.70 13.06 16.27
CA PHE A 61 1.77 13.19 14.82
C PHE A 61 1.04 12.07 14.07
N ASN A 62 0.62 11.01 14.77
CA ASN A 62 -0.13 9.88 14.21
C ASN A 62 -1.65 10.13 14.29
N LEU A 63 -2.37 9.79 13.22
CA LEU A 63 -3.83 9.88 13.10
C LEU A 63 -4.59 9.14 14.22
N THR A 64 -4.05 8.03 14.71
CA THR A 64 -4.71 7.13 15.66
C THR A 64 -4.23 7.29 17.11
N ALA A 65 -3.32 8.22 17.38
CA ALA A 65 -2.82 8.41 18.72
C ALA A 65 -3.85 9.05 19.65
N SER A 66 -3.82 8.65 20.92
CA SER A 66 -4.75 9.14 21.91
C SER A 66 -4.27 10.44 22.56
N THR A 67 -3.01 10.49 23.00
CA THR A 67 -2.42 11.64 23.71
C THR A 67 -0.91 11.51 23.84
N TRP A 68 -0.17 12.61 23.68
CA TRP A 68 1.17 12.77 24.26
C TRP A 68 1.13 13.70 25.47
N SER A 69 1.88 13.35 26.52
CA SER A 69 1.95 14.13 27.75
C SER A 69 3.41 14.46 28.10
N GLY A 70 3.69 15.74 28.31
CA GLY A 70 4.96 16.20 28.86
C GLY A 70 5.03 15.95 30.38
N THR A 71 6.18 15.50 30.87
CA THR A 71 6.36 15.21 32.31
C THR A 71 6.60 16.48 33.15
N THR A 72 6.34 16.42 34.45
CA THR A 72 6.23 17.58 35.34
C THR A 72 7.46 18.46 35.51
N ASN A 73 8.65 17.95 35.16
CA ASN A 73 9.93 18.64 35.35
C ASN A 73 10.72 18.82 34.03
N ALA A 74 10.07 18.67 32.88
CA ALA A 74 10.74 18.68 31.58
C ALA A 74 10.56 19.96 30.78
N LYS A 75 10.36 21.10 31.44
CA LYS A 75 10.30 22.40 30.76
C LYS A 75 11.70 22.81 30.25
N PRO A 76 11.84 23.31 29.00
CA PRO A 76 10.80 23.38 27.99
C PRO A 76 10.46 22.00 27.41
N TRP A 77 9.17 21.73 27.23
CA TRP A 77 8.73 20.50 26.59
C TRP A 77 8.98 20.60 25.09
N GLN A 78 9.69 19.61 24.56
CA GLN A 78 10.03 19.53 23.15
C GLN A 78 9.43 18.27 22.59
N ILE A 79 8.76 18.40 21.46
CA ILE A 79 8.35 17.26 20.66
C ILE A 79 8.52 17.61 19.19
N GLY A 80 9.10 16.70 18.42
CA GLY A 80 9.43 16.98 17.04
C GLY A 80 9.57 15.74 16.19
N VAL A 81 9.85 16.00 14.93
CA VAL A 81 9.87 15.04 13.85
C VAL A 81 11.15 15.21 13.05
N GLU A 82 11.68 14.09 12.58
CA GLU A 82 12.71 14.03 11.57
C GLU A 82 12.04 13.62 10.25
N PHE A 83 12.36 14.35 9.18
CA PHE A 83 11.97 14.02 7.83
C PHE A 83 13.13 13.39 7.05
N ASP A 84 12.81 12.49 6.11
CA ASP A 84 13.82 11.85 5.24
C ASP A 84 14.51 12.85 4.32
N GLN A 85 13.77 13.86 3.88
CA GLN A 85 14.23 14.98 3.09
C GLN A 85 13.99 16.31 3.82
N PRO A 86 14.83 17.33 3.62
CA PRO A 86 14.58 18.67 4.14
C PRO A 86 13.23 19.24 3.64
N VAL A 87 12.41 19.74 4.55
CA VAL A 87 11.10 20.36 4.26
C VAL A 87 10.98 21.73 4.93
N HIS A 88 10.05 22.55 4.45
CA HIS A 88 9.73 23.84 5.05
C HIS A 88 8.28 23.84 5.56
N LEU A 89 8.00 24.59 6.63
CA LEU A 89 6.66 24.65 7.22
C LEU A 89 5.97 25.98 6.93
N THR A 90 4.78 25.91 6.33
CA THR A 90 3.94 27.09 6.03
C THR A 90 2.77 27.22 7.01
N SER A 91 2.35 26.12 7.64
CA SER A 91 1.33 26.16 8.69
C SER A 91 1.37 24.90 9.56
N ALA A 92 0.67 24.96 10.69
CA ALA A 92 0.42 23.81 11.55
C ALA A 92 -0.99 23.83 12.15
N ASN A 93 -1.54 22.66 12.45
CA ASN A 93 -2.80 22.47 13.17
C ASN A 93 -2.51 21.66 14.43
N ILE A 94 -2.88 22.17 15.59
CA ILE A 94 -2.63 21.50 16.86
C ILE A 94 -3.92 21.39 17.66
N THR A 95 -4.18 20.19 18.17
CA THR A 95 -5.29 19.90 19.09
C THR A 95 -4.73 19.55 20.46
N ALA A 96 -5.13 20.31 21.47
CA ALA A 96 -4.84 19.96 22.86
C ALA A 96 -5.88 18.97 23.41
N LEU A 97 -5.48 18.14 24.38
CA LEU A 97 -6.37 17.12 24.93
C LEU A 97 -7.37 17.68 25.93
N THR A 98 -6.88 18.42 26.92
CA THR A 98 -7.68 18.98 28.02
C THR A 98 -7.61 20.50 28.00
N SER A 99 -8.48 21.20 28.74
CA SER A 99 -8.42 22.66 28.91
C SER A 99 -7.43 23.13 29.99
N SER A 100 -6.90 22.20 30.78
CA SER A 100 -6.09 22.48 31.98
C SER A 100 -4.61 22.10 31.83
N ALA A 101 -4.16 21.69 30.64
CA ALA A 101 -2.76 21.32 30.38
C ALA A 101 -2.39 21.59 28.91
N GLN A 102 -2.66 22.82 28.44
CA GLN A 102 -2.50 23.24 27.04
C GLN A 102 -1.28 24.15 26.87
N PRO A 103 -0.68 24.26 25.68
CA PRO A 103 0.40 25.20 25.45
C PRO A 103 -0.05 26.66 25.63
N GLU A 104 0.67 27.45 26.42
CA GLU A 104 0.50 28.92 26.49
C GLU A 104 1.46 29.63 25.52
N SER A 105 2.54 28.94 25.15
CA SER A 105 3.56 29.40 24.22
C SER A 105 4.10 28.23 23.41
N ILE A 106 4.37 28.45 22.13
CA ILE A 106 4.97 27.48 21.21
C ILE A 106 5.97 28.23 20.34
N ASP A 107 7.20 27.74 20.32
CA ASP A 107 8.17 28.09 19.28
C ASP A 107 8.27 26.93 18.28
N PHE A 108 8.09 27.22 17.00
CA PHE A 108 8.39 26.29 15.92
C PHE A 108 9.88 26.42 15.60
N GLN A 109 10.64 25.36 15.88
CA GLN A 109 12.07 25.33 15.71
C GLN A 109 12.49 24.28 14.67
N TYR A 110 13.59 24.55 13.99
CA TYR A 110 14.20 23.63 13.04
C TYR A 110 15.67 23.36 13.35
N SER A 111 16.19 22.28 12.77
CA SER A 111 17.58 21.88 12.85
C SER A 111 17.97 21.02 11.64
N ASP A 112 19.25 21.03 11.29
CA ASP A 112 19.84 20.15 10.27
C ASP A 112 20.69 19.01 10.86
N ASP A 113 21.06 19.10 12.14
CA ASP A 113 21.91 18.14 12.85
C ASP A 113 21.18 17.45 14.02
N GLY A 114 19.96 17.87 14.35
CA GLY A 114 19.18 17.41 15.49
C GLY A 114 19.67 17.92 16.86
N LEU A 115 20.74 18.72 16.88
CA LEU A 115 21.42 19.18 18.10
C LEU A 115 21.31 20.70 18.27
N SER A 116 21.54 21.44 17.20
CA SER A 116 21.51 22.90 17.13
C SER A 116 20.17 23.36 16.58
N TRP A 117 19.42 24.16 17.34
CA TRP A 117 18.04 24.52 17.04
C TRP A 117 17.86 26.01 16.84
N THR A 118 17.14 26.38 15.77
CA THR A 118 16.80 27.77 15.44
C THR A 118 15.29 27.94 15.42
N THR A 119 14.79 29.04 15.98
CA THR A 119 13.35 29.37 15.94
C THR A 119 12.97 30.00 14.61
N GLN A 120 11.95 29.45 13.95
CA GLN A 120 11.30 30.08 12.80
C GLN A 120 10.23 31.07 13.24
N ASP A 121 9.25 30.60 14.03
CA ASP A 121 8.11 31.39 14.48
C ASP A 121 7.81 31.12 15.95
N SER A 122 7.35 32.16 16.66
CA SER A 122 6.97 32.09 18.08
C SER A 122 5.54 32.57 18.26
N PHE A 123 4.77 31.81 19.04
CA PHE A 123 3.41 32.13 19.43
C PHE A 123 3.32 32.14 20.95
N SER A 124 2.75 33.19 21.52
CA SER A 124 2.65 33.37 22.96
C SER A 124 1.31 33.98 23.37
N GLY A 125 0.96 33.88 24.65
CA GLY A 125 -0.27 34.47 25.19
C GLY A 125 -1.52 33.67 24.84
N MET A 126 -1.35 32.39 24.46
CA MET A 126 -2.48 31.49 24.20
C MET A 126 -3.16 31.12 25.51
N THR A 127 -4.48 31.25 25.55
CA THR A 127 -5.34 30.99 26.71
C THR A 127 -6.13 29.69 26.53
N SER A 128 -6.84 29.24 27.56
CA SER A 128 -7.67 28.03 27.42
C SER A 128 -8.80 28.15 26.39
N LEU A 129 -9.23 29.37 26.06
CA LEU A 129 -10.23 29.62 25.02
C LEU A 129 -9.67 29.51 23.60
N ASP A 130 -8.36 29.65 23.45
CA ASP A 130 -7.65 29.51 22.17
C ASP A 130 -7.57 28.06 21.70
N TRP A 131 -7.84 27.12 22.60
CA TRP A 131 -7.69 25.70 22.41
C TRP A 131 -9.02 25.00 22.66
N THR A 132 -9.64 24.56 21.59
CA THR A 132 -10.83 23.72 21.66
C THR A 132 -10.39 22.29 22.04
N SER A 133 -10.59 21.89 23.29
CA SER A 133 -10.25 20.54 23.77
C SER A 133 -11.12 19.50 23.06
N GLN A 134 -10.53 18.39 22.62
CA GLN A 134 -11.21 17.26 21.96
C GLN A 134 -12.16 17.69 20.81
N SER A 135 -11.72 17.52 19.57
CA SER A 135 -12.42 17.84 18.30
C SER A 135 -12.28 19.26 17.76
N GLY A 136 -11.52 20.14 18.40
CA GLY A 136 -11.22 21.44 17.81
C GLY A 136 -9.73 21.72 17.61
N ILE A 137 -9.46 22.54 16.62
CA ILE A 137 -8.15 22.72 16.01
C ILE A 137 -7.73 24.17 16.23
N LYS A 138 -6.49 24.38 16.69
CA LYS A 138 -5.83 25.67 16.62
C LYS A 138 -4.90 25.71 15.42
N ASP A 139 -5.15 26.66 14.54
CA ASP A 139 -4.36 26.90 13.34
C ASP A 139 -3.20 27.87 13.61
N PHE A 140 -2.04 27.56 13.05
CA PHE A 140 -0.84 28.38 13.09
C PHE A 140 -0.39 28.66 11.66
N ALA A 141 -0.31 29.93 11.29
CA ALA A 141 0.32 30.36 10.05
C ALA A 141 1.81 30.59 10.30
N LEU A 142 2.67 29.92 9.54
CA LEU A 142 4.12 29.93 9.71
C LEU A 142 4.79 30.66 8.55
N SER A 143 5.94 31.29 8.81
CA SER A 143 6.64 32.14 7.83
C SER A 143 7.55 31.39 6.85
N GLY A 144 7.63 30.06 6.95
CA GLY A 144 8.51 29.24 6.13
C GLY A 144 8.18 29.26 4.64
N ASN A 145 9.21 29.08 3.82
CA ASN A 145 9.11 29.00 2.36
C ASN A 145 10.17 28.02 1.81
N ASN A 146 10.19 27.81 0.50
CA ASN A 146 11.05 26.82 -0.16
C ASN A 146 12.58 27.02 0.06
N LEU A 147 13.03 28.17 0.59
CA LEU A 147 14.42 28.42 0.97
C LEU A 147 14.75 27.94 2.40
N ASN A 148 13.74 27.71 3.25
CA ASN A 148 13.89 27.33 4.66
C ASN A 148 13.64 25.83 4.90
N LYS A 149 14.34 24.98 4.13
CA LYS A 149 14.16 23.52 4.22
C LYS A 149 15.12 22.91 5.23
N HIS A 150 14.55 22.18 6.18
CA HIS A 150 15.30 21.52 7.26
C HIS A 150 14.78 20.11 7.50
N LYS A 151 15.67 19.22 7.97
CA LYS A 151 15.33 17.83 8.25
C LYS A 151 14.56 17.65 9.55
N PHE A 152 14.90 18.43 10.56
CA PHE A 152 14.32 18.29 11.89
C PHE A 152 13.44 19.49 12.20
N TRP A 153 12.24 19.21 12.71
CA TRP A 153 11.28 20.23 13.15
C TRP A 153 10.75 19.86 14.53
N ARG A 154 10.61 20.84 15.42
CA ARG A 154 10.02 20.62 16.75
C ARG A 154 9.17 21.78 17.20
N LEU A 155 8.24 21.46 18.08
CA LEU A 155 7.56 22.42 18.94
C LEU A 155 8.38 22.52 20.22
N ASN A 156 8.79 23.72 20.58
CA ASN A 156 9.40 24.03 21.87
C ASN A 156 8.38 24.81 22.71
N ILE A 157 7.94 24.19 23.81
CA ILE A 157 6.79 24.64 24.61
C ILE A 157 7.30 25.01 25.99
N VAL A 158 7.39 26.31 26.26
CA VAL A 158 7.99 26.83 27.50
C VAL A 158 6.97 26.86 28.64
N ASN A 159 5.73 27.25 28.32
CA ASN A 159 4.65 27.43 29.29
C ASN A 159 3.37 26.70 28.90
N SER A 160 2.60 26.30 29.91
CA SER A 160 1.32 25.62 29.76
C SER A 160 0.33 26.03 30.84
N THR A 161 -0.96 25.95 30.52
CA THR A 161 -2.07 26.28 31.44
C THR A 161 -2.16 25.34 32.63
N GLY A 162 -1.50 24.18 32.55
CA GLY A 162 -1.40 23.20 33.64
C GLY A 162 -0.28 23.45 34.63
N GLY A 163 0.49 24.53 34.46
CA GLY A 163 1.61 24.90 35.31
C GLY A 163 2.80 23.97 35.13
N SER A 164 2.66 22.71 35.51
CA SER A 164 3.68 21.66 35.38
C SER A 164 3.28 20.55 34.40
N SER A 165 2.11 20.59 33.77
CA SER A 165 1.68 19.53 32.85
C SER A 165 1.37 20.06 31.46
N LEU A 166 1.60 19.22 30.45
CA LEU A 166 1.28 19.50 29.05
C LEU A 166 0.65 18.26 28.42
N THR A 167 -0.43 18.43 27.66
CA THR A 167 -1.09 17.36 26.91
C THR A 167 -1.43 17.81 25.50
N LEU A 168 -1.01 17.02 24.52
CA LEU A 168 -1.33 17.21 23.10
C LEU A 168 -2.06 15.97 22.59
N ASN A 169 -3.15 16.16 21.85
CA ASN A 169 -3.86 15.06 21.21
C ASN A 169 -3.34 14.85 19.78
N ARG A 170 -3.19 15.93 19.01
CA ARG A 170 -2.82 15.85 17.60
C ARG A 170 -2.01 17.06 17.15
N ILE A 171 -1.03 16.82 16.28
CA ILE A 171 -0.26 17.84 15.57
C ILE A 171 -0.33 17.50 14.09
N ILE A 172 -0.57 18.48 13.22
CA ILE A 172 -0.43 18.38 11.77
C ILE A 172 0.45 19.52 11.29
N LEU A 173 1.50 19.21 10.53
CA LEU A 173 2.42 20.16 9.93
C LEU A 173 2.12 20.24 8.43
N TYR A 174 2.19 21.42 7.85
CA TYR A 174 1.88 21.64 6.44
C TYR A 174 3.02 22.34 5.71
N GLN A 175 3.20 21.95 4.45
CA GLN A 175 4.01 22.66 3.47
C GLN A 175 3.10 23.01 2.29
N GLU A 176 2.92 24.30 2.01
CA GLU A 176 2.13 24.79 0.87
C GLU A 176 0.69 24.21 0.82
N GLY A 177 0.09 24.04 1.99
CA GLY A 177 -1.25 23.46 2.14
C GLY A 177 -1.29 21.92 2.14
N PHE A 178 -0.17 21.24 1.94
CA PHE A 178 -0.06 19.79 2.00
C PHE A 178 0.38 19.32 3.40
N PRO A 179 -0.37 18.42 4.06
CA PRO A 179 0.01 17.92 5.38
C PRO A 179 1.21 16.94 5.27
N LEU A 180 2.31 17.27 5.95
CA LEU A 180 3.57 16.53 5.94
C LEU A 180 3.52 15.26 6.79
N ASN A 181 2.88 15.34 7.96
CA ASN A 181 2.80 14.23 8.92
C ASN A 181 1.52 13.38 8.77
N VAL A 182 0.67 13.71 7.78
CA VAL A 182 -0.44 12.84 7.33
C VAL A 182 0.02 11.95 6.16
N GLN A 183 1.34 11.73 6.06
CA GLN A 183 2.02 11.06 4.96
C GLN A 183 1.75 11.77 3.63
N LEU A 184 2.71 12.58 3.17
CA LEU A 184 2.85 12.78 1.74
C LEU A 184 3.30 11.45 1.14
N ARG A 185 2.32 10.57 0.90
CA ARG A 185 2.48 9.37 0.10
C ARG A 185 2.82 9.84 -1.32
N LYS A 186 3.78 9.18 -1.99
CA LYS A 186 3.79 9.27 -3.46
C LYS A 186 2.46 8.69 -3.93
N ARG A 187 1.79 9.38 -4.83
CA ARG A 187 0.53 8.98 -5.42
C ARG A 187 0.63 9.07 -6.93
N LEU A 188 -0.03 8.14 -7.59
CA LEU A 188 -0.06 8.02 -9.03
C LEU A 188 -1.44 7.54 -9.46
N SER A 189 -2.11 8.32 -10.31
CA SER A 189 -3.35 7.93 -10.96
C SER A 189 -3.08 7.69 -12.44
N LEU A 190 -3.46 6.52 -12.94
CA LEU A 190 -3.21 6.08 -14.31
C LEU A 190 -4.51 5.75 -15.02
N LYS A 191 -4.53 5.97 -16.34
CA LYS A 191 -5.56 5.49 -17.26
C LYS A 191 -4.95 4.64 -18.37
N GLY A 192 -5.24 3.35 -18.38
CA GLY A 192 -4.81 2.42 -19.43
C GLY A 192 -5.72 2.50 -20.67
N PRO A 193 -5.18 2.38 -21.89
CA PRO A 193 -5.93 2.48 -23.14
C PRO A 193 -6.76 1.22 -23.49
N GLY A 194 -6.53 0.11 -22.77
CA GLY A 194 -7.17 -1.18 -22.99
C GLY A 194 -7.02 -1.71 -24.42
N GLY A 195 -8.12 -2.19 -25.00
CA GLY A 195 -8.18 -2.72 -26.37
C GLY A 195 -8.59 -1.71 -27.43
N GLY A 196 -8.70 -0.41 -27.10
CA GLY A 196 -9.14 0.64 -28.02
C GLY A 196 -9.94 1.73 -27.31
N SER A 197 -11.23 1.49 -27.06
CA SER A 197 -12.15 2.45 -26.41
C SER A 197 -12.32 2.22 -24.90
N ASP A 198 -11.58 1.26 -24.33
CA ASP A 198 -11.64 1.01 -22.89
C ASP A 198 -10.88 2.12 -22.14
N GLU A 199 -11.29 2.39 -20.91
CA GLU A 199 -10.56 3.30 -20.01
C GLU A 199 -10.32 2.61 -18.68
N ILE A 200 -9.09 2.17 -18.43
CA ILE A 200 -8.74 1.38 -17.25
C ILE A 200 -8.17 2.30 -16.17
N PHE A 201 -8.92 2.55 -15.09
CA PHE A 201 -8.49 3.47 -14.03
C PHE A 201 -7.89 2.72 -12.85
N VAL A 202 -6.66 3.11 -12.49
CA VAL A 202 -5.90 2.51 -11.40
C VAL A 202 -5.20 3.61 -10.61
N ASN A 203 -5.23 3.53 -9.28
CA ASN A 203 -4.55 4.47 -8.41
C ASN A 203 -3.56 3.73 -7.50
N LEU A 204 -2.34 4.25 -7.38
CA LEU A 204 -1.28 3.72 -6.53
C LEU A 204 -0.83 4.78 -5.54
N GLU A 205 -0.64 4.38 -4.28
CA GLU A 205 0.03 5.22 -3.30
C GLU A 205 1.04 4.46 -2.47
N THR A 206 2.11 5.10 -2.02
CA THR A 206 3.05 4.49 -1.06
C THR A 206 2.43 4.46 0.32
N ASP A 207 2.60 3.37 1.05
CA ASP A 207 2.21 3.26 2.45
C ASP A 207 3.40 2.68 3.21
N TYR A 208 3.89 3.38 4.24
CA TYR A 208 5.10 2.97 4.95
C TYR A 208 5.04 3.32 6.44
N SER A 209 5.84 2.61 7.23
CA SER A 209 6.18 2.96 8.62
C SER A 209 7.63 2.59 8.86
N VAL A 210 8.45 3.57 9.25
CA VAL A 210 9.88 3.35 9.54
C VAL A 210 10.04 2.50 10.79
N SER A 211 9.30 2.80 11.86
CA SER A 211 9.27 1.97 13.08
C SER A 211 8.64 0.60 12.81
N GLY A 212 7.66 0.56 11.91
CA GLY A 212 7.03 -0.65 11.43
C GLY A 212 7.90 -1.49 10.50
N ASP A 213 9.01 -0.99 9.95
CA ASP A 213 9.86 -1.66 8.94
C ASP A 213 9.06 -2.21 7.74
N TRP A 214 8.24 -1.35 7.14
CA TRP A 214 7.50 -1.68 5.92
C TRP A 214 7.35 -0.45 5.03
N TYR A 215 7.47 -0.64 3.71
CA TYR A 215 7.52 0.43 2.70
C TYR A 215 6.67 0.10 1.48
N ASN A 216 5.45 -0.36 1.74
CA ASN A 216 4.55 -0.97 0.78
C ASN A 216 3.97 0.04 -0.21
N TRP A 217 3.29 -0.49 -1.23
CA TRP A 217 2.33 0.29 -2.03
C TRP A 217 0.93 -0.22 -1.80
N ARG A 218 -0.04 0.69 -1.93
CA ARG A 218 -1.46 0.40 -2.05
C ARG A 218 -1.91 0.61 -3.47
N LEU A 219 -2.74 -0.29 -3.94
CA LEU A 219 -3.34 -0.28 -5.26
C LEU A 219 -4.86 -0.28 -5.13
N TYR A 220 -5.50 0.63 -5.86
CA TYR A 220 -6.95 0.76 -5.98
C TYR A 220 -7.35 0.62 -7.45
N GLY A 221 -8.38 -0.16 -7.72
CA GLY A 221 -9.07 -0.12 -9.01
C GLY A 221 -10.19 0.91 -8.95
N ALA A 222 -10.45 1.62 -10.03
CA ALA A 222 -11.52 2.61 -10.11
C ALA A 222 -12.26 2.50 -11.45
N THR A 223 -13.37 3.23 -11.58
CA THR A 223 -14.13 3.34 -12.84
C THR A 223 -14.05 4.75 -13.44
N GLY A 224 -13.28 5.63 -12.83
CA GLY A 224 -13.10 7.01 -13.28
C GLY A 224 -12.09 7.75 -12.44
N PHE A 225 -11.90 9.03 -12.75
CA PHE A 225 -10.98 9.91 -12.07
C PHE A 225 -11.54 11.32 -11.90
N ILE A 226 -11.36 11.89 -10.71
CA ILE A 226 -11.70 13.27 -10.37
C ILE A 226 -10.45 13.94 -9.80
N VAL A 227 -10.00 15.03 -10.45
CA VAL A 227 -8.79 15.78 -10.08
C VAL A 227 -8.87 16.39 -8.67
N GLY A 228 -10.06 16.77 -8.20
CA GLY A 228 -10.27 17.29 -6.84
C GLY A 228 -10.08 16.25 -5.73
N ASN A 229 -10.08 14.95 -6.05
CA ASN A 229 -10.07 13.83 -5.10
C ASN A 229 -8.72 13.09 -5.08
N VAL A 230 -7.64 13.72 -5.57
CA VAL A 230 -6.31 13.10 -5.67
C VAL A 230 -5.62 12.85 -4.32
N LEU A 231 -6.13 13.46 -3.25
CA LEU A 231 -5.61 13.29 -1.89
C LEU A 231 -6.20 12.07 -1.16
N ASP A 232 -7.34 11.56 -1.62
CA ASP A 232 -7.98 10.38 -1.06
C ASP A 232 -8.56 9.48 -2.17
N PHE A 233 -7.81 8.44 -2.53
CA PHE A 233 -8.23 7.49 -3.56
C PHE A 233 -9.47 6.67 -3.19
N ALA A 234 -9.86 6.62 -1.90
CA ALA A 234 -11.12 6.03 -1.49
C ALA A 234 -12.34 6.83 -1.98
N THR A 235 -12.13 8.08 -2.43
CA THR A 235 -13.19 8.96 -2.94
C THR A 235 -13.21 9.07 -4.47
N GLN A 236 -12.39 8.28 -5.18
CA GLN A 236 -12.44 8.20 -6.64
C GLN A 236 -13.69 7.41 -7.10
N PRO A 237 -14.25 7.68 -8.29
CA PRO A 237 -15.43 6.98 -8.79
C PRO A 237 -15.25 5.45 -8.85
N GLY A 238 -16.19 4.73 -8.24
CA GLY A 238 -16.24 3.26 -8.31
C GLY A 238 -15.00 2.56 -7.76
N THR A 239 -14.31 3.17 -6.79
CA THR A 239 -13.04 2.66 -6.26
C THR A 239 -13.22 1.36 -5.48
N SER A 240 -12.22 0.48 -5.53
CA SER A 240 -12.13 -0.73 -4.72
C SER A 240 -11.61 -0.43 -3.31
N LEU A 241 -11.63 -1.43 -2.43
CA LEU A 241 -10.68 -1.45 -1.31
C LEU A 241 -9.24 -1.67 -1.84
N PRO A 242 -8.21 -1.25 -1.08
CA PRO A 242 -6.84 -1.42 -1.54
C PRO A 242 -6.36 -2.88 -1.47
N VAL A 243 -5.39 -3.20 -2.31
CA VAL A 243 -4.50 -4.35 -2.13
C VAL A 243 -3.06 -3.84 -2.00
N GLY A 244 -2.19 -4.64 -1.38
CA GLY A 244 -0.83 -4.23 -1.07
C GLY A 244 0.27 -4.92 -1.84
N LEU A 245 1.29 -4.20 -2.26
CA LEU A 245 2.58 -4.77 -2.63
C LEU A 245 3.55 -4.60 -1.47
N SER A 246 3.98 -5.69 -0.82
CA SER A 246 4.92 -5.59 0.29
C SER A 246 6.33 -5.31 -0.24
N LEU A 247 6.98 -4.31 0.34
CA LEU A 247 8.30 -3.84 -0.09
C LEU A 247 9.13 -3.37 1.13
N TRP A 248 10.38 -3.00 0.87
CA TRP A 248 11.31 -2.45 1.87
C TRP A 248 12.06 -1.21 1.33
N ASN A 249 12.82 -0.55 2.20
CA ASN A 249 13.64 0.61 1.81
C ASN A 249 15.11 0.24 1.62
N SER A 250 15.34 -0.67 0.67
CA SER A 250 16.68 -1.09 0.24
C SER A 250 16.61 -1.51 -1.23
N SER A 251 17.70 -2.08 -1.76
CA SER A 251 17.77 -2.58 -3.13
C SER A 251 16.69 -3.62 -3.42
N ILE A 252 15.95 -3.46 -4.53
CA ILE A 252 14.84 -4.34 -4.95
C ILE A 252 15.05 -4.76 -6.40
N PRO A 253 15.49 -5.99 -6.68
CA PRO A 253 15.36 -6.58 -8.00
C PRO A 253 13.89 -6.69 -8.41
N TYR A 254 13.56 -6.33 -9.64
CA TYR A 254 12.18 -6.27 -10.11
C TYR A 254 11.99 -6.73 -11.56
N TRP A 255 10.75 -7.10 -11.86
CA TRP A 255 10.24 -7.32 -13.21
C TRP A 255 8.95 -6.52 -13.38
N PHE A 256 8.91 -5.66 -14.39
CA PHE A 256 7.69 -5.03 -14.88
C PHE A 256 7.25 -5.71 -16.16
N ILE A 257 5.96 -6.03 -16.24
CA ILE A 257 5.36 -6.68 -17.41
C ILE A 257 4.06 -5.95 -17.72
N ALA A 258 3.95 -5.27 -18.86
CA ALA A 258 2.75 -4.50 -19.18
C ALA A 258 2.39 -4.46 -20.67
N ASN A 259 1.13 -4.10 -20.89
CA ASN A 259 0.55 -3.69 -22.16
C ASN A 259 -0.59 -2.69 -21.88
N GLY A 260 -1.36 -2.33 -22.90
CA GLY A 260 -2.48 -1.39 -22.77
C GLY A 260 -3.61 -1.86 -21.85
N ARG A 261 -3.75 -3.17 -21.61
CA ARG A 261 -4.85 -3.76 -20.83
C ARG A 261 -4.51 -4.07 -19.38
N ARG A 262 -3.22 -4.21 -19.05
CA ARG A 262 -2.75 -4.55 -17.71
C ARG A 262 -1.27 -4.28 -17.48
N PHE A 263 -0.88 -4.20 -16.22
CA PHE A 263 0.51 -4.31 -15.79
C PHE A 263 0.67 -5.24 -14.58
N MET A 264 1.85 -5.81 -14.47
CA MET A 264 2.30 -6.59 -13.32
C MET A 264 3.65 -6.06 -12.83
N VAL A 265 3.83 -6.13 -11.51
CA VAL A 265 5.10 -5.86 -10.84
C VAL A 265 5.45 -7.09 -10.03
N ILE A 266 6.68 -7.56 -10.16
CA ILE A 266 7.26 -8.58 -9.31
C ILE A 266 8.47 -7.95 -8.64
N ALA A 267 8.50 -7.99 -7.31
CA ALA A 267 9.58 -7.46 -6.49
C ALA A 267 10.19 -8.60 -5.67
N LYS A 268 11.51 -8.75 -5.74
CA LYS A 268 12.26 -9.64 -4.86
C LYS A 268 12.72 -8.86 -3.65
N ILE A 269 12.31 -9.31 -2.47
CA ILE A 269 12.69 -8.72 -1.18
C ILE A 269 13.43 -9.80 -0.40
N ASN A 270 14.74 -9.66 -0.24
CA ASN A 270 15.59 -10.71 0.32
C ASN A 270 15.40 -12.06 -0.43
N THR A 271 14.72 -13.03 0.19
CA THR A 271 14.41 -14.35 -0.37
C THR A 271 12.92 -14.55 -0.72
N THR A 272 12.09 -13.51 -0.62
CA THR A 272 10.65 -13.56 -0.88
C THR A 272 10.27 -12.82 -2.16
N TYR A 273 9.17 -13.24 -2.79
CA TYR A 273 8.69 -12.69 -4.06
C TYR A 273 7.28 -12.13 -3.91
N HIS A 274 7.17 -10.81 -4.05
CA HIS A 274 5.91 -10.08 -3.90
C HIS A 274 5.44 -9.59 -5.27
N ALA A 275 4.19 -9.88 -5.61
CA ALA A 275 3.63 -9.56 -6.90
C ALA A 275 2.39 -8.67 -6.80
N LEU A 276 2.24 -7.78 -7.76
CA LEU A 276 1.08 -6.91 -7.95
C LEU A 276 0.57 -7.04 -9.39
N TYR A 277 -0.75 -7.00 -9.55
CA TYR A 277 -1.47 -7.04 -10.82
C TYR A 277 -2.50 -5.92 -10.86
N ALA A 278 -2.58 -5.21 -11.97
CA ALA A 278 -3.66 -4.26 -12.22
C ALA A 278 -4.07 -4.31 -13.69
N GLY A 279 -5.35 -4.54 -13.95
CA GLY A 279 -5.90 -4.49 -15.31
C GLY A 279 -7.00 -5.52 -15.56
N PHE A 280 -7.38 -5.65 -16.82
CA PHE A 280 -8.46 -6.57 -17.19
C PHE A 280 -8.00 -8.03 -17.15
N ILE A 281 -8.90 -8.90 -16.69
CA ILE A 281 -8.76 -10.35 -16.83
C ILE A 281 -9.15 -10.79 -18.24
N LEU A 282 -9.03 -12.09 -18.55
CA LEU A 282 -9.63 -12.70 -19.74
C LEU A 282 -10.99 -13.29 -19.37
N PRO A 283 -12.11 -12.53 -19.49
CA PRO A 283 -13.41 -13.04 -19.10
C PRO A 283 -13.90 -14.12 -20.07
N TYR A 284 -14.66 -15.09 -19.57
CA TYR A 284 -15.39 -16.05 -20.42
C TYR A 284 -16.74 -15.52 -20.94
N ALA A 285 -17.12 -14.32 -20.49
CA ALA A 285 -18.28 -13.58 -20.98
C ALA A 285 -17.88 -12.65 -22.15
N THR A 286 -18.85 -12.29 -22.98
CA THR A 286 -18.62 -11.30 -24.05
C THR A 286 -18.38 -9.90 -23.48
N PRO A 287 -17.73 -8.98 -24.22
CA PRO A 287 -17.57 -7.59 -23.79
C PRO A 287 -18.90 -6.88 -23.45
N SER A 288 -20.01 -7.30 -24.06
CA SER A 288 -21.35 -6.76 -23.74
C SER A 288 -21.93 -7.30 -22.42
N GLN A 289 -21.57 -8.53 -22.03
CA GLN A 289 -22.02 -9.15 -20.79
C GLN A 289 -21.15 -8.75 -19.59
N TYR A 290 -19.85 -8.53 -19.82
CA TYR A 290 -18.91 -8.14 -18.79
C TYR A 290 -17.99 -7.01 -19.27
N PRO A 291 -18.48 -5.76 -19.28
CA PRO A 291 -17.79 -4.65 -19.94
C PRO A 291 -16.53 -4.17 -19.22
N TYR A 292 -16.43 -4.39 -17.90
CA TYR A 292 -15.35 -3.84 -17.09
C TYR A 292 -14.78 -4.86 -16.10
N PRO A 293 -14.12 -5.94 -16.59
CA PRO A 293 -13.63 -7.03 -15.78
C PRO A 293 -12.27 -6.67 -15.15
N LEU A 294 -12.23 -5.55 -14.44
CA LEU A 294 -11.04 -5.01 -13.79
C LEU A 294 -10.70 -5.82 -12.54
N MET A 295 -9.49 -6.34 -12.51
CA MET A 295 -8.88 -6.97 -11.35
C MET A 295 -7.77 -6.10 -10.81
N ILE A 296 -7.70 -6.03 -9.48
CA ILE A 296 -6.51 -5.60 -8.75
C ILE A 296 -6.05 -6.72 -7.83
N GLY A 297 -4.74 -6.92 -7.77
CA GLY A 297 -4.11 -7.96 -6.99
C GLY A 297 -2.79 -7.49 -6.39
N GLY A 298 -2.51 -7.90 -5.16
CA GLY A 298 -1.26 -7.63 -4.47
C GLY A 298 -0.72 -8.87 -3.77
N SER A 299 0.28 -8.66 -2.93
CA SER A 299 0.92 -9.64 -2.05
C SER A 299 0.54 -9.49 -0.58
N ASN A 300 -0.25 -8.47 -0.23
CA ASN A 300 -0.66 -8.15 1.14
C ASN A 300 -2.12 -7.70 1.18
N ALA A 301 -2.87 -8.21 2.15
CA ALA A 301 -4.28 -7.90 2.33
C ALA A 301 -4.38 -6.60 3.15
N MET A 302 -4.37 -5.48 2.44
CA MET A 302 -4.38 -4.16 3.06
C MET A 302 -5.81 -3.71 3.29
N GLY A 303 -6.18 -3.55 4.55
CA GLY A 303 -7.43 -2.90 4.92
C GLY A 303 -7.29 -1.37 4.88
N TRP A 304 -8.21 -0.68 5.56
CA TRP A 304 -7.98 0.71 5.94
C TRP A 304 -6.68 0.84 6.78
N PRO A 305 -5.97 1.99 6.72
CA PRO A 305 -4.67 2.18 7.36
C PRO A 305 -4.72 1.82 8.84
N THR A 306 -4.09 0.71 9.18
CA THR A 306 -3.83 0.31 10.55
C THR A 306 -2.40 -0.17 10.58
N ASP A 307 -1.52 0.58 11.24
CA ASP A 307 -0.13 0.16 11.43
C ASP A 307 -0.13 -1.16 12.21
N ASN A 308 0.29 -2.23 11.54
CA ASN A 308 0.29 -3.57 12.09
C ASN A 308 1.44 -4.35 11.49
N SER A 309 2.08 -5.23 12.28
CA SER A 309 3.15 -6.13 11.84
C SER A 309 2.77 -7.01 10.64
N ARG A 310 1.46 -7.20 10.37
CA ARG A 310 0.92 -7.86 9.16
C ARG A 310 1.33 -7.18 7.85
N MET A 311 1.70 -5.90 7.89
CA MET A 311 2.14 -5.14 6.71
C MET A 311 3.59 -5.43 6.31
N ARG A 312 4.38 -6.15 7.13
CA ARG A 312 5.76 -6.47 6.78
C ARG A 312 5.85 -7.47 5.64
N TRP A 313 6.84 -7.27 4.77
CA TRP A 313 7.23 -8.22 3.71
C TRP A 313 7.59 -9.60 4.27
N SER A 314 8.09 -9.66 5.50
CA SER A 314 8.46 -10.89 6.20
C SER A 314 7.29 -11.56 6.95
N SER A 315 6.05 -11.07 6.80
CA SER A 315 4.88 -11.68 7.43
C SER A 315 4.66 -13.10 6.88
N THR A 316 4.50 -14.07 7.78
CA THR A 316 4.24 -15.47 7.41
C THR A 316 2.74 -15.82 7.41
N ASN A 317 1.88 -14.84 7.69
CA ASN A 317 0.44 -15.04 7.74
C ASN A 317 -0.17 -15.22 6.34
N ASP A 318 -1.42 -15.67 6.31
CA ASP A 318 -2.14 -15.88 5.06
C ASP A 318 -2.70 -14.58 4.45
N ASP A 319 -2.67 -13.47 5.19
CA ASP A 319 -2.86 -12.14 4.64
C ASP A 319 -1.66 -11.62 3.82
N CYS A 320 -0.52 -12.31 3.85
CA CYS A 320 0.63 -12.09 2.97
C CYS A 320 0.79 -13.23 1.96
N ARG A 321 0.11 -13.07 0.82
CA ARG A 321 0.05 -14.01 -0.30
C ARG A 321 -0.14 -13.24 -1.62
N ASN A 322 0.53 -13.65 -2.69
CA ASN A 322 0.33 -13.08 -4.02
C ASN A 322 -1.09 -13.35 -4.55
N PHE A 323 -1.57 -12.44 -5.39
CA PHE A 323 -2.93 -12.40 -5.93
C PHE A 323 -3.39 -13.64 -6.72
N TYR A 324 -2.48 -14.53 -7.09
CA TYR A 324 -2.80 -15.78 -7.78
C TYR A 324 -3.10 -16.93 -6.81
N ASP A 325 -2.48 -16.95 -5.64
CA ASP A 325 -2.77 -17.90 -4.55
C ASP A 325 -3.28 -17.11 -3.34
N THR A 326 -4.48 -16.55 -3.52
CA THR A 326 -5.01 -15.40 -2.75
C THR A 326 -5.21 -15.67 -1.27
N GLY A 327 -5.07 -14.60 -0.48
CA GLY A 327 -5.15 -14.65 0.97
C GLY A 327 -5.90 -13.47 1.57
N GLY A 328 -6.25 -13.56 2.86
CA GLY A 328 -6.87 -12.45 3.57
C GLY A 328 -6.89 -12.59 5.09
N VAL A 329 -7.60 -11.68 5.75
CA VAL A 329 -7.53 -11.53 7.21
C VAL A 329 -8.54 -12.38 7.99
N ASP A 330 -9.61 -12.82 7.34
CA ASP A 330 -10.73 -13.55 7.96
C ASP A 330 -11.38 -14.54 6.99
N SER A 331 -12.27 -15.40 7.50
CA SER A 331 -13.03 -16.37 6.69
C SER A 331 -14.26 -15.76 6.01
N SER A 332 -14.61 -14.50 6.27
CA SER A 332 -15.87 -13.92 5.82
C SER A 332 -15.84 -13.70 4.31
N MET A 333 -16.79 -14.33 3.61
CA MET A 333 -17.10 -14.08 2.20
C MET A 333 -18.43 -13.36 2.00
N ALA A 334 -19.16 -13.05 3.08
CA ALA A 334 -20.42 -12.33 2.98
C ALA A 334 -20.23 -10.84 2.70
N SER A 335 -19.17 -10.24 3.25
CA SER A 335 -18.91 -8.81 3.11
C SER A 335 -18.10 -8.50 1.85
N LEU A 336 -18.56 -7.50 1.08
CA LEU A 336 -17.77 -6.89 0.00
C LEU A 336 -16.60 -6.06 0.53
N THR A 337 -16.61 -5.72 1.83
CA THR A 337 -15.51 -5.00 2.49
C THR A 337 -14.47 -5.93 3.12
N SER A 338 -14.56 -7.24 2.91
CA SER A 338 -13.56 -8.16 3.46
C SER A 338 -12.19 -7.89 2.87
N VAL A 339 -11.17 -7.84 3.73
CA VAL A 339 -9.80 -7.47 3.37
C VAL A 339 -9.04 -8.68 2.82
N THR A 340 -8.51 -8.52 1.60
CA THR A 340 -7.87 -9.59 0.82
C THR A 340 -6.74 -9.05 -0.06
N THR A 341 -5.92 -9.95 -0.62
CA THR A 341 -4.89 -9.64 -1.61
C THR A 341 -5.43 -9.51 -3.05
N HIS A 342 -6.74 -9.69 -3.28
CA HIS A 342 -7.33 -9.71 -4.63
C HIS A 342 -8.78 -9.22 -4.63
N TYR A 343 -9.08 -8.23 -5.48
CA TYR A 343 -10.47 -7.88 -5.84
C TYR A 343 -10.71 -7.95 -7.34
N LEU A 344 -11.91 -8.39 -7.72
CA LEU A 344 -12.42 -8.33 -9.09
C LEU A 344 -13.73 -7.53 -9.10
N ARG A 345 -13.88 -6.61 -10.05
CA ARG A 345 -15.11 -5.85 -10.23
C ARG A 345 -16.08 -6.64 -11.11
N PHE A 346 -17.23 -7.02 -10.58
CA PHE A 346 -18.22 -7.84 -11.26
C PHE A 346 -19.08 -7.06 -12.25
N ALA A 347 -19.80 -7.79 -13.11
CA ALA A 347 -20.71 -7.21 -14.10
C ALA A 347 -21.87 -6.42 -13.48
N ASP A 348 -22.24 -6.71 -12.23
CA ASP A 348 -23.21 -5.95 -11.44
C ASP A 348 -22.68 -4.60 -10.93
N GLY A 349 -21.39 -4.35 -11.12
CA GLY A 349 -20.73 -3.11 -10.77
C GLY A 349 -20.00 -3.09 -9.43
N ALA A 350 -20.14 -4.14 -8.61
CA ALA A 350 -19.55 -4.18 -7.28
C ALA A 350 -18.17 -4.87 -7.28
N TRP A 351 -17.35 -4.54 -6.28
CA TRP A 351 -16.05 -5.17 -6.05
C TRP A 351 -16.20 -6.37 -5.13
N TYR A 352 -15.74 -7.53 -5.60
CA TYR A 352 -15.83 -8.79 -4.88
C TYR A 352 -14.42 -9.24 -4.43
N PRO A 353 -14.18 -9.44 -3.12
CA PRO A 353 -12.92 -10.02 -2.64
C PRO A 353 -12.76 -11.50 -3.01
N PHE A 354 -11.56 -11.91 -3.39
CA PHE A 354 -11.19 -13.31 -3.65
C PHE A 354 -10.20 -13.80 -2.59
N LYS A 355 -10.45 -14.96 -1.98
CA LYS A 355 -9.57 -15.54 -0.96
C LYS A 355 -9.63 -17.06 -1.04
N ASN A 356 -8.49 -17.69 -1.32
CA ASN A 356 -8.31 -19.13 -1.12
C ASN A 356 -8.05 -19.44 0.37
N TRP A 357 -7.30 -18.56 1.03
CA TRP A 357 -6.82 -18.74 2.41
C TRP A 357 -7.14 -17.53 3.27
N TYR A 358 -7.17 -17.73 4.59
CA TYR A 358 -7.30 -16.64 5.54
C TYR A 358 -6.45 -16.85 6.79
N THR A 359 -6.07 -15.73 7.40
CA THR A 359 -5.28 -15.73 8.64
C THR A 359 -6.13 -16.22 9.80
N SER A 360 -5.66 -17.28 10.45
CA SER A 360 -6.32 -17.87 11.62
C SER A 360 -5.29 -18.32 12.66
N SER A 361 -5.72 -18.98 13.73
CA SER A 361 -4.81 -19.65 14.66
C SER A 361 -4.12 -20.88 14.05
N VAL A 362 -4.60 -21.35 12.89
CA VAL A 362 -4.05 -22.45 12.12
C VAL A 362 -3.48 -21.89 10.80
N PRO A 363 -2.24 -22.26 10.41
CA PRO A 363 -1.67 -21.88 9.13
C PRO A 363 -2.45 -22.49 7.95
N GLU A 364 -2.53 -21.73 6.84
CA GLU A 364 -3.16 -22.16 5.59
C GLU A 364 -4.61 -22.61 5.78
N GLN A 365 -5.36 -21.85 6.57
CA GLN A 365 -6.76 -22.14 6.80
C GLN A 365 -7.57 -21.71 5.56
N ALA A 366 -8.25 -22.70 4.99
CA ALA A 366 -9.04 -22.59 3.78
C ALA A 366 -10.35 -21.80 3.98
N VAL A 367 -10.70 -20.94 3.03
CA VAL A 367 -12.03 -20.29 2.99
C VAL A 367 -13.06 -21.22 2.37
N SER A 368 -14.09 -21.63 3.12
CA SER A 368 -15.15 -22.49 2.59
C SER A 368 -16.13 -21.74 1.67
N PHE A 369 -16.55 -22.38 0.56
CA PHE A 369 -17.64 -21.94 -0.33
C PHE A 369 -17.58 -20.45 -0.73
N GLY A 370 -16.42 -20.03 -1.24
CA GLY A 370 -16.08 -18.64 -1.50
C GLY A 370 -15.82 -18.28 -2.96
N ARG A 371 -15.10 -17.17 -3.13
CA ARG A 371 -14.57 -16.65 -4.39
C ARG A 371 -13.08 -16.98 -4.42
N ASN A 372 -12.67 -17.81 -5.35
CA ASN A 372 -11.39 -18.52 -5.32
C ASN A 372 -10.63 -18.35 -6.65
N VAL A 373 -9.34 -18.68 -6.64
CA VAL A 373 -8.47 -18.70 -7.83
C VAL A 373 -7.88 -20.08 -8.02
N TRP A 374 -8.51 -20.92 -8.84
CA TRP A 374 -8.03 -22.24 -9.23
C TRP A 374 -6.68 -22.15 -10.00
N PRO A 375 -5.77 -23.15 -9.89
CA PRO A 375 -5.88 -24.42 -9.16
C PRO A 375 -5.60 -24.33 -7.67
N TRP A 376 -5.13 -23.17 -7.19
CA TRP A 376 -5.00 -22.95 -5.77
C TRP A 376 -6.39 -22.84 -5.14
N GLY A 377 -6.63 -23.48 -4.01
CA GLY A 377 -7.99 -23.48 -3.51
C GLY A 377 -8.19 -24.21 -2.20
N PRO A 378 -9.32 -23.90 -1.55
CA PRO A 378 -9.55 -24.22 -0.14
C PRO A 378 -9.89 -25.68 0.15
N SER A 379 -10.35 -26.48 -0.81
CA SER A 379 -10.54 -27.89 -0.51
C SER A 379 -9.18 -28.55 -0.32
N ASN A 380 -9.03 -29.23 0.82
CA ASN A 380 -7.97 -30.19 1.09
C ASN A 380 -7.70 -31.09 -0.14
N ASP A 381 -8.73 -31.41 -0.92
CA ASP A 381 -8.60 -32.23 -2.13
C ASP A 381 -7.93 -31.52 -3.31
N HIS A 382 -8.20 -30.23 -3.57
CA HIS A 382 -7.61 -29.51 -4.72
C HIS A 382 -6.13 -29.21 -4.50
N ALA A 383 -5.79 -28.72 -3.30
CA ALA A 383 -4.41 -28.50 -2.92
C ALA A 383 -3.63 -29.83 -2.86
N THR A 384 -4.26 -30.92 -2.43
CA THR A 384 -3.62 -32.25 -2.41
C THR A 384 -3.44 -32.85 -3.80
N ALA A 385 -4.39 -32.66 -4.72
CA ALA A 385 -4.23 -33.08 -6.11
C ALA A 385 -3.08 -32.32 -6.79
N TYR A 386 -3.00 -31.00 -6.57
CA TYR A 386 -1.95 -30.17 -7.16
C TYR A 386 -0.55 -30.46 -6.59
N LYS A 387 -0.44 -30.85 -5.31
CA LYS A 387 0.84 -31.28 -4.67
C LYS A 387 1.55 -32.43 -5.40
N ASN A 388 0.79 -33.26 -6.11
CA ASN A 388 1.32 -34.44 -6.80
C ASN A 388 1.73 -34.17 -8.25
N ILE A 389 1.50 -32.96 -8.76
CA ILE A 389 1.91 -32.59 -10.11
C ILE A 389 3.43 -32.48 -10.19
N VAL A 390 3.99 -33.14 -11.20
CA VAL A 390 5.39 -33.12 -11.58
C VAL A 390 5.51 -32.77 -13.07
N THR A 391 6.73 -32.77 -13.59
CA THR A 391 6.97 -32.59 -15.03
C THR A 391 6.34 -33.71 -15.86
N THR A 392 6.05 -33.42 -17.11
CA THR A 392 5.62 -34.41 -18.11
C THR A 392 6.71 -35.44 -18.40
N ILE A 393 6.40 -36.48 -19.19
CA ILE A 393 7.35 -37.56 -19.53
C ILE A 393 8.58 -37.08 -20.31
N ASP A 394 8.46 -35.95 -21.00
CA ASP A 394 9.52 -35.22 -21.71
C ASP A 394 10.18 -34.12 -20.84
N ASN A 395 9.98 -34.17 -19.52
CA ASN A 395 10.52 -33.23 -18.53
C ASN A 395 10.09 -31.76 -18.71
N GLN A 396 8.96 -31.51 -19.38
CA GLN A 396 8.39 -30.17 -19.48
C GLN A 396 7.50 -29.84 -18.29
N TYR A 397 7.44 -28.57 -17.93
CA TYR A 397 6.49 -28.09 -16.92
C TYR A 397 5.08 -27.96 -17.52
N VAL A 398 4.06 -28.37 -16.76
CA VAL A 398 2.66 -28.14 -17.11
C VAL A 398 2.21 -26.81 -16.53
N LEU A 399 1.63 -25.96 -17.38
CA LEU A 399 1.01 -24.71 -16.97
C LEU A 399 -0.50 -24.88 -16.90
N PHE A 400 -1.08 -24.45 -15.78
CA PHE A 400 -2.53 -24.35 -15.62
C PHE A 400 -2.94 -22.88 -15.57
N PRO A 401 -4.02 -22.47 -16.25
CA PRO A 401 -4.51 -21.10 -16.15
C PRO A 401 -4.96 -20.79 -14.71
N CYS A 402 -4.76 -19.54 -14.29
CA CYS A 402 -5.27 -19.08 -13.00
C CYS A 402 -6.71 -18.62 -13.18
N ILE A 403 -7.67 -19.49 -12.87
CA ILE A 403 -9.09 -19.25 -13.14
C ILE A 403 -9.76 -18.69 -11.89
N MET A 404 -10.40 -17.53 -12.02
CA MET A 404 -11.25 -16.97 -10.98
C MET A 404 -12.65 -17.55 -11.06
N HIS A 405 -13.13 -18.08 -9.94
CA HIS A 405 -14.44 -18.70 -9.88
C HIS A 405 -15.14 -18.48 -8.53
N VAL A 406 -16.44 -18.72 -8.51
CA VAL A 406 -17.31 -18.61 -7.34
C VAL A 406 -17.94 -19.98 -7.11
N ASP A 407 -17.67 -20.57 -5.94
CA ASP A 407 -18.25 -21.87 -5.54
C ASP A 407 -19.50 -21.71 -4.67
N GLY A 408 -19.69 -20.52 -4.06
CA GLY A 408 -20.77 -20.22 -3.11
C GLY A 408 -21.97 -19.48 -3.72
N ALA A 409 -22.96 -19.17 -2.88
CA ALA A 409 -24.21 -18.49 -3.29
C ALA A 409 -24.12 -16.95 -3.30
N ASN A 410 -22.98 -16.36 -2.90
CA ASN A 410 -22.80 -14.91 -2.85
C ASN A 410 -21.52 -14.46 -3.57
N PRO A 411 -21.61 -14.06 -4.85
CA PRO A 411 -22.79 -14.09 -5.72
C PRO A 411 -23.04 -15.52 -6.24
N SER A 412 -24.03 -15.73 -7.11
CA SER A 412 -24.31 -17.06 -7.67
C SER A 412 -23.05 -17.73 -8.25
N PRO A 413 -22.94 -19.06 -8.14
CA PRO A 413 -21.79 -19.80 -8.66
C PRO A 413 -21.51 -19.45 -10.12
N ASN A 414 -20.24 -19.19 -10.45
CA ASN A 414 -19.85 -18.78 -11.79
C ASN A 414 -18.35 -18.99 -12.03
N ILE A 415 -17.97 -19.17 -13.30
CA ILE A 415 -16.57 -19.16 -13.75
C ILE A 415 -16.36 -17.87 -14.53
N LEU A 416 -15.45 -17.01 -14.05
CA LEU A 416 -15.42 -15.62 -14.47
C LEU A 416 -14.40 -15.39 -15.58
N GLY A 417 -13.29 -16.12 -15.56
CA GLY A 417 -12.21 -15.99 -16.52
C GLY A 417 -10.84 -16.25 -15.92
N GLU A 418 -9.80 -15.87 -16.65
CA GLU A 418 -8.40 -16.15 -16.32
C GLU A 418 -7.62 -14.88 -16.00
N ILE A 419 -6.68 -14.96 -15.05
CA ILE A 419 -5.73 -13.87 -14.81
C ILE A 419 -4.74 -13.83 -15.96
N HIS A 420 -4.76 -12.74 -16.75
CA HIS A 420 -4.05 -12.68 -18.03
C HIS A 420 -2.53 -12.77 -17.86
N GLY A 421 -1.93 -13.87 -18.35
CA GLY A 421 -0.48 -14.08 -18.34
C GLY A 421 0.07 -14.63 -17.02
N VAL A 422 -0.79 -15.20 -16.18
CA VAL A 422 -0.43 -15.82 -14.91
C VAL A 422 -0.91 -17.26 -14.92
N PHE A 423 0.00 -18.18 -14.64
CA PHE A 423 -0.26 -19.61 -14.69
C PHE A 423 0.26 -20.28 -13.42
N ALA A 424 -0.41 -21.34 -12.96
CA ALA A 424 0.14 -22.21 -11.95
C ALA A 424 1.13 -23.19 -12.57
N VAL A 425 2.27 -23.38 -11.90
CA VAL A 425 3.30 -24.36 -12.28
C VAL A 425 3.76 -25.12 -11.04
N THR A 426 4.19 -26.38 -11.19
CA THR A 426 4.74 -27.13 -10.06
C THR A 426 6.14 -26.63 -9.67
N GLY A 427 6.40 -26.55 -8.36
CA GLY A 427 7.72 -26.34 -7.79
C GLY A 427 8.62 -27.59 -7.80
N PHE A 428 8.13 -28.74 -8.28
CA PHE A 428 8.93 -29.96 -8.36
C PHE A 428 10.14 -29.77 -9.29
N GLY A 429 11.36 -29.82 -8.72
CA GLY A 429 12.59 -29.60 -9.48
C GLY A 429 12.79 -28.14 -9.93
N ASN A 430 12.01 -27.21 -9.37
CA ASN A 430 12.03 -25.80 -9.74
C ASN A 430 12.74 -24.94 -8.69
N ALA A 431 13.23 -23.79 -9.13
CA ALA A 431 13.84 -22.76 -8.30
C ALA A 431 13.27 -21.40 -8.68
N ALA A 432 13.30 -20.46 -7.73
CA ALA A 432 12.81 -19.11 -7.98
C ALA A 432 13.66 -18.42 -9.04
N GLU A 433 13.02 -17.63 -9.89
CA GLU A 433 13.61 -16.95 -11.05
C GLU A 433 14.02 -17.87 -12.21
N ASN A 434 13.77 -19.18 -12.11
CA ASN A 434 13.87 -20.05 -13.28
C ASN A 434 12.96 -19.54 -14.39
N THR A 435 13.44 -19.68 -15.62
CA THR A 435 12.63 -19.44 -16.81
C THR A 435 12.34 -20.75 -17.53
N THR A 436 11.17 -20.83 -18.14
CA THR A 436 10.82 -21.91 -19.06
C THR A 436 10.16 -21.33 -20.30
N THR A 437 10.30 -22.00 -21.44
CA THR A 437 9.66 -21.61 -22.69
C THR A 437 8.69 -22.70 -23.11
N ILE A 438 7.42 -22.34 -23.28
CA ILE A 438 6.39 -23.28 -23.74
C ILE A 438 5.71 -22.66 -24.94
N GLY A 439 5.81 -23.36 -26.08
CA GLY A 439 5.49 -22.75 -27.37
C GLY A 439 6.45 -21.60 -27.67
N ALA A 440 5.91 -20.41 -27.96
CA ALA A 440 6.69 -19.21 -28.23
C ALA A 440 6.81 -18.27 -27.02
N VAL A 441 6.25 -18.65 -25.86
CA VAL A 441 6.15 -17.76 -24.70
C VAL A 441 7.19 -18.12 -23.65
N THR A 442 7.93 -17.13 -23.16
CA THR A 442 8.86 -17.31 -22.03
C THR A 442 8.19 -16.91 -20.73
N TYR A 443 8.35 -17.75 -19.71
CA TYR A 443 7.73 -17.57 -18.39
C TYR A 443 8.78 -17.45 -17.30
N LEU A 444 8.59 -16.48 -16.40
CA LEU A 444 9.32 -16.36 -15.14
C LEU A 444 8.61 -17.15 -14.04
N ILE A 445 9.33 -18.03 -13.36
CA ILE A 445 8.77 -18.87 -12.30
C ILE A 445 9.10 -18.29 -10.92
N ILE A 446 8.07 -18.02 -10.12
CA ILE A 446 8.21 -17.45 -8.77
C ILE A 446 7.36 -18.21 -7.73
N PRO A 447 7.86 -18.34 -6.48
CA PRO A 447 7.07 -18.87 -5.38
C PRO A 447 6.03 -17.85 -4.88
N ASN A 448 5.02 -18.31 -4.14
CA ASN A 448 4.07 -17.46 -3.46
C ASN A 448 4.69 -16.84 -2.20
N VAL A 449 5.24 -15.63 -2.33
CA VAL A 449 5.96 -14.93 -1.26
C VAL A 449 7.16 -15.75 -0.77
N PHE A 450 7.05 -16.39 0.40
CA PHE A 450 8.10 -17.24 0.99
C PHE A 450 7.81 -18.75 0.83
N ARG A 451 6.64 -19.11 0.28
CA ARG A 451 6.14 -20.49 0.24
C ARG A 451 6.73 -21.24 -0.95
N THR A 452 7.55 -22.26 -0.68
CA THR A 452 8.29 -23.02 -1.70
C THR A 452 7.81 -24.46 -1.90
N ALA A 453 6.74 -24.88 -1.21
CA ALA A 453 6.11 -26.19 -1.45
C ALA A 453 5.66 -26.31 -2.92
N LYS A 454 5.57 -27.54 -3.46
CA LYS A 454 5.38 -27.81 -4.90
C LYS A 454 4.15 -27.10 -5.48
N GLU A 455 3.11 -26.96 -4.69
CA GLU A 455 1.83 -26.37 -5.03
C GLU A 455 1.81 -24.83 -4.94
N ARG A 456 2.91 -24.16 -4.59
CA ARG A 456 2.95 -22.73 -4.24
C ARG A 456 3.69 -21.86 -5.27
N TRP A 457 3.68 -22.23 -6.55
CA TRP A 457 4.50 -21.59 -7.58
C TRP A 457 3.69 -21.12 -8.79
N ALA A 458 3.98 -19.91 -9.27
CA ALA A 458 3.37 -19.36 -10.48
C ALA A 458 4.42 -19.15 -11.58
N ALA A 459 3.99 -19.32 -12.83
CA ALA A 459 4.71 -18.95 -14.04
C ALA A 459 4.06 -17.68 -14.62
N ILE A 460 4.84 -16.62 -14.74
CA ILE A 460 4.40 -15.31 -15.24
C ILE A 460 4.92 -15.13 -16.66
N ALA A 461 4.00 -14.94 -17.61
CA ALA A 461 4.36 -14.73 -19.00
C ALA A 461 5.12 -13.41 -19.17
N LEU A 462 6.32 -13.46 -19.75
CA LEU A 462 7.14 -12.30 -20.09
C LEU A 462 6.78 -11.81 -21.50
N GLU A 463 6.58 -12.72 -22.45
CA GLU A 463 6.03 -12.47 -23.78
C GLU A 463 5.75 -13.78 -24.50
#